data_AF-A0A232EWH1-F1
#
_entry.id   AF-A0A232EWH1-F1
#
_cell.length_a   1.000
_cell.length_b   1.000
_cell.length_c   1.000
_cell.angle_alpha   90.00
_cell.angle_beta   90.00
_cell.angle_gamma   90.00
#
_symmetry.space_group_name_H-M   'P 1'
#
loop_
_entity.id
_entity.type
_entity.pdbx_description
1 polymer ?
#
loop_
_entity_poly.entity_id
_entity_poly.type
_entity_poly.pdbx_seq_one_letter_code
_entity_poly.pdbx_strand_id
1 'polypeptide(L)'
;MFNSFLDVSILPDSRYLIDKLFYPDEGIQYHAVCPDCRNYVKEFTKENVQVRCDICEENINLKDPSYRDFFVVLNIENELKHLIENNKDYYMDVLNRAEAEA
;
A
#
# COMPACT_ATOMS: atom_id res chain seq x y z
N MET A 1 18.73 12.68 -3.78
CA MET A 1 19.76 13.74 -3.84
C MET A 1 20.49 13.78 -5.20
N PHE A 2 19.95 13.23 -6.30
CA PHE A 2 20.61 13.24 -7.62
C PHE A 2 20.34 14.52 -8.43
N ASN A 3 19.11 15.07 -8.36
CA ASN A 3 18.75 16.31 -9.08
C ASN A 3 19.52 17.55 -8.58
N SER A 4 19.99 17.53 -7.32
CA SER A 4 20.81 18.59 -6.73
C SER A 4 22.23 18.67 -7.29
N PHE A 5 22.74 17.56 -7.83
CA PHE A 5 24.12 17.48 -8.35
C PHE A 5 24.22 17.87 -9.83
N LEU A 6 23.13 17.79 -10.58
CA LEU A 6 23.15 17.92 -12.04
C LEU A 6 22.41 19.16 -12.54
N ASP A 7 21.86 20.00 -11.65
CA ASP A 7 21.13 21.25 -11.93
C ASP A 7 20.02 21.11 -13.01
N VAL A 8 19.60 19.88 -13.25
CA VAL A 8 18.59 19.47 -14.22
C VAL A 8 17.70 18.45 -13.52
N SER A 9 16.38 18.65 -13.60
CA SER A 9 15.39 17.70 -13.09
C SER A 9 15.34 16.46 -14.00
N ILE A 10 16.35 15.59 -13.86
CA ILE A 10 16.51 14.39 -14.69
C ILE A 10 15.53 13.29 -14.24
N LEU A 11 15.23 13.24 -12.94
CA LEU A 11 14.21 12.37 -12.38
C LEU A 11 12.93 13.19 -12.14
N PRO A 12 11.82 12.88 -12.83
CA PRO A 12 10.56 13.56 -12.57
C PRO A 12 10.12 13.28 -11.12
N ASP A 13 9.54 14.28 -10.45
CA ASP A 13 9.04 14.16 -9.07
C ASP A 13 8.06 13.00 -8.90
N SER A 14 7.41 12.57 -9.98
CA SER A 14 6.57 11.37 -10.02
C SER A 14 7.32 10.11 -9.60
N ARG A 15 8.62 9.95 -9.91
CA ARG A 15 9.39 8.79 -9.46
C ARG A 15 9.67 8.83 -7.97
N TYR A 16 9.91 10.01 -7.40
CA TYR A 16 10.03 10.17 -5.95
C TYR A 16 8.69 9.95 -5.23
N LEU A 17 7.58 10.40 -5.82
CA LEU A 17 6.23 10.17 -5.29
C LEU A 17 5.82 8.70 -5.40
N ILE A 18 6.14 8.04 -6.51
CA ILE A 18 5.97 6.59 -6.70
C ILE A 18 6.83 5.86 -5.67
N ASP A 19 8.11 6.19 -5.55
CA ASP A 19 8.96 5.54 -4.54
C ASP A 19 8.44 5.80 -3.12
N LYS A 20 7.88 6.98 -2.81
CA LYS A 20 7.26 7.24 -1.50
C LYS A 20 5.95 6.49 -1.28
N LEU A 21 5.16 6.25 -2.34
CA LEU A 21 3.91 5.49 -2.30
C LEU A 21 4.13 3.98 -2.26
N PHE A 22 5.19 3.48 -2.90
CA PHE A 22 5.49 2.05 -3.04
C PHE A 22 6.65 1.57 -2.15
N TYR A 23 7.42 2.48 -1.57
CA TYR A 23 8.45 2.23 -0.56
C TYR A 23 8.35 3.22 0.62
N PRO A 24 7.19 3.36 1.30
CA PRO A 24 7.22 3.92 2.64
C PRO A 24 7.97 2.91 3.50
N ASP A 25 9.04 3.35 4.16
CA ASP A 25 9.92 2.50 4.97
C ASP A 25 9.16 1.64 6.02
N GLU A 26 7.87 1.91 6.30
CA GLU A 26 7.08 1.21 7.34
C GLU A 26 5.56 0.98 7.03
N GLY A 27 5.08 1.18 5.79
CA GLY A 27 3.62 1.33 5.55
C GLY A 27 2.88 0.25 4.75
N ILE A 28 3.59 -0.68 4.09
CA ILE A 28 3.00 -1.63 3.14
C ILE A 28 3.05 -3.06 3.67
N GLN A 29 1.88 -3.65 3.90
CA GLN A 29 1.75 -5.05 4.31
C GLN A 29 1.31 -5.89 3.12
N TYR A 30 2.08 -6.93 2.81
CA TYR A 30 1.79 -7.85 1.72
C TYR A 30 1.11 -9.10 2.26
N HIS A 31 0.00 -9.49 1.66
CA HIS A 31 -0.84 -10.59 2.14
C HIS A 31 -1.02 -11.64 1.05
N ALA A 32 -0.59 -12.86 1.36
CA ALA A 32 -0.61 -13.99 0.45
C ALA A 32 -2.00 -14.63 0.38
N VAL A 33 -2.39 -15.03 -0.82
CA VAL A 33 -3.62 -15.77 -1.11
C VAL A 33 -3.24 -17.04 -1.88
N CYS A 34 -3.87 -18.15 -1.53
CA CYS A 34 -3.64 -19.41 -2.23
C CYS A 34 -4.15 -19.31 -3.70
N PRO A 35 -3.32 -19.61 -4.72
CA PRO A 35 -3.76 -19.61 -6.11
C PRO A 35 -4.88 -20.60 -6.40
N ASP A 36 -4.91 -21.74 -5.70
CA ASP A 36 -5.84 -22.83 -5.99
C ASP A 36 -7.18 -22.64 -5.28
N CYS A 37 -7.17 -22.47 -3.96
CA CYS A 37 -8.39 -22.39 -3.16
C CYS A 37 -8.85 -20.96 -2.83
N ARG A 38 -8.08 -19.93 -3.25
CA ARG A 38 -8.38 -18.50 -3.03
C ARG A 38 -8.50 -18.07 -1.58
N ASN A 39 -8.09 -18.92 -0.63
CA ASN A 39 -8.07 -18.56 0.77
C ASN A 39 -6.88 -17.68 1.11
N TYR A 40 -7.12 -16.71 1.99
CA TYR A 40 -6.06 -15.98 2.66
C TYR A 40 -5.14 -16.95 3.39
N VAL A 41 -3.82 -16.73 3.26
CA VAL A 41 -2.81 -17.56 3.89
C VAL A 41 -2.20 -16.82 5.07
N LYS A 42 -1.49 -15.73 4.81
CA LYS A 42 -0.84 -14.89 5.84
C LYS A 42 -0.27 -13.61 5.26
N GLU A 43 0.11 -12.68 6.14
CA GLU A 43 1.07 -11.63 5.81
C GLU A 43 2.45 -12.23 5.51
N PHE A 44 3.17 -11.65 4.54
CA PHE A 44 4.50 -12.08 4.16
C PHE A 44 5.46 -10.92 3.91
N THR A 45 6.72 -11.19 4.23
CA THR A 45 7.85 -10.28 4.06
C THR A 45 8.87 -10.86 3.09
N LYS A 46 9.95 -10.11 2.83
CA LYS A 46 11.06 -10.58 1.97
C LYS A 46 11.75 -11.84 2.52
N GLU A 47 11.61 -12.16 3.80
CA GLU A 47 12.18 -13.38 4.37
C GLU A 47 11.35 -14.63 4.05
N ASN A 48 10.05 -14.49 3.75
CA ASN A 48 9.19 -15.63 3.46
C ASN A 48 9.41 -16.11 2.02
N VAL A 49 9.93 -17.34 1.88
CA VAL A 49 10.15 -17.97 0.56
C VAL A 49 8.96 -18.85 0.17
N GLN A 50 8.51 -19.70 1.10
CA GLN A 50 7.42 -20.63 0.86
C GLN A 50 6.46 -20.64 2.05
N VAL A 51 5.19 -20.92 1.75
CA VAL A 51 4.14 -21.12 2.74
C VAL A 51 3.21 -22.24 2.27
N ARG A 52 2.80 -23.10 3.20
CA ARG A 52 1.79 -24.12 2.92
C ARG A 52 0.40 -23.55 3.20
N CYS A 53 -0.56 -23.79 2.30
CA CYS A 53 -1.95 -23.44 2.54
C CYS A 53 -2.60 -24.43 3.50
N ASP A 54 -3.29 -23.94 4.53
CA ASP A 54 -3.95 -24.82 5.51
C ASP A 54 -5.22 -25.52 4.98
N ILE A 55 -5.74 -25.10 3.83
CA ILE A 55 -7.01 -25.59 3.28
C ILE A 55 -6.80 -26.66 2.20
N CYS A 56 -5.98 -26.38 1.19
CA CYS A 56 -5.69 -27.34 0.12
C CYS A 56 -4.32 -28.02 0.27
N GLU A 57 -3.58 -27.69 1.33
CA GLU A 57 -2.25 -28.24 1.64
C GLU A 57 -1.15 -27.95 0.62
N GLU A 58 -1.43 -27.10 -0.38
CA GLU A 58 -0.50 -26.74 -1.45
C GLU A 58 0.64 -25.86 -0.94
N ASN A 59 1.85 -26.05 -1.51
CA ASN A 59 3.02 -25.25 -1.18
C ASN A 59 3.15 -24.06 -2.14
N ILE A 60 2.95 -22.87 -1.63
CA ILE A 60 2.99 -21.61 -2.38
C ILE A 60 4.40 -21.01 -2.26
N ASN A 61 5.04 -20.76 -3.39
CA ASN A 61 6.31 -20.04 -3.46
C ASN A 61 6.05 -18.54 -3.63
N LEU A 62 6.18 -17.78 -2.54
CA LEU A 62 5.91 -16.33 -2.52
C LEU A 62 7.00 -15.51 -3.22
N LYS A 63 8.16 -16.11 -3.51
CA LYS A 63 9.25 -15.48 -4.26
C LYS A 63 9.25 -15.84 -5.74
N ASP A 64 8.30 -16.65 -6.19
CA ASP A 64 8.14 -16.91 -7.61
C ASP A 64 7.73 -15.61 -8.33
N PRO A 65 8.49 -15.13 -9.33
CA PRO A 65 8.12 -13.94 -10.08
C PRO A 65 6.75 -14.03 -10.80
N SER A 66 6.22 -15.24 -10.98
CA SER A 66 4.91 -15.49 -11.56
C SER A 66 3.77 -15.46 -10.54
N TYR A 67 4.07 -15.39 -9.24
CA TYR A 67 3.06 -15.32 -8.19
C TYR A 67 2.32 -13.97 -8.22
N ARG A 68 1.00 -14.02 -8.42
CA ARG A 68 0.13 -12.84 -8.54
C ARG A 68 -1.03 -12.83 -7.55
N ASP A 69 -1.16 -13.89 -6.77
CA ASP A 69 -2.29 -14.11 -5.86
C ASP A 69 -1.99 -13.49 -4.49
N PHE A 70 -1.90 -12.16 -4.45
CA PHE A 70 -1.70 -11.42 -3.21
C PHE A 70 -2.47 -10.10 -3.25
N PHE A 71 -2.67 -9.52 -2.09
CA PHE A 71 -3.12 -8.13 -1.96
C PHE A 71 -2.21 -7.38 -1.00
N VAL A 72 -2.40 -6.06 -0.98
CA VAL A 72 -1.58 -5.14 -0.23
C VAL A 72 -2.47 -4.27 0.65
N VAL A 73 -2.07 -4.06 1.90
CA VAL A 73 -2.69 -3.09 2.80
C VAL A 73 -1.71 -1.93 2.98
N LEU A 74 -2.22 -0.72 2.74
CA LEU A 74 -1.48 0.53 2.90
C LEU A 74 -2.03 1.26 4.12
N ASN A 75 -1.18 1.57 5.09
CA ASN A 75 -1.57 2.48 6.15
C ASN A 75 -1.44 3.93 5.67
N ILE A 76 -2.59 4.60 5.50
CA ILE A 76 -2.69 6.00 5.05
C ILE A 76 -3.30 6.92 6.12
N GLU A 77 -3.34 6.48 7.38
CA GLU A 77 -4.00 7.20 8.47
C GLU A 77 -3.44 8.62 8.65
N ASN A 78 -2.12 8.75 8.64
CA ASN A 78 -1.45 10.04 8.85
C ASN A 78 -1.68 11.00 7.69
N GLU A 79 -1.65 10.50 6.46
CA GLU A 79 -1.93 11.26 5.25
C GLU A 79 -3.37 11.78 5.24
N LEU A 80 -4.33 10.92 5.57
CA LEU A 80 -5.73 11.32 5.70
C LEU A 80 -5.91 12.39 6.78
N LYS A 81 -5.33 12.16 7.96
CA LYS A 81 -5.39 13.12 9.06
C LYS A 81 -4.83 14.48 8.66
N HIS A 82 -3.65 14.51 8.04
CA HIS A 82 -3.01 15.73 7.57
C HIS A 82 -3.86 16.45 6.51
N LEU A 83 -4.49 15.72 5.58
CA LEU A 83 -5.39 16.31 4.58
C LEU A 83 -6.63 16.93 5.21
N ILE A 84 -7.25 16.25 6.18
CA ILE A 84 -8.42 16.76 6.90
C ILE A 84 -8.04 17.99 7.73
N GLU A 85 -6.94 17.95 8.47
CA GLU A 85 -6.48 19.06 9.30
C GLU A 85 -6.15 20.31 8.49
N ASN A 86 -5.48 20.15 7.35
CA ASN A 86 -5.13 21.28 6.47
C ASN A 86 -6.33 21.88 5.73
N ASN A 87 -7.42 21.13 5.58
CA ASN A 87 -8.64 21.56 4.89
C ASN A 87 -9.84 21.59 5.85
N LYS A 88 -9.58 21.82 7.14
CA LYS A 88 -10.57 21.65 8.21
C LYS A 88 -11.85 22.42 7.97
N ASP A 89 -11.76 23.68 7.55
CA ASP A 89 -12.94 24.52 7.32
C ASP A 89 -13.85 23.94 6.24
N TYR A 90 -13.26 23.57 5.09
CA TYR A 90 -13.98 22.92 4.00
C TYR A 90 -14.59 21.59 4.43
N TYR A 91 -13.85 20.78 5.20
CA TYR A 91 -14.34 19.50 5.71
C TYR A 91 -15.55 19.69 6.65
N MET A 92 -15.49 20.65 7.57
CA MET A 92 -16.60 20.97 8.47
C MET A 92 -17.83 21.47 7.70
N ASP A 93 -17.64 22.28 6.66
CA ASP A 93 -18.74 22.74 5.79
C ASP A 93 -19.42 21.60 5.04
N VAL A 94 -18.68 20.56 4.63
CA VAL A 94 -19.25 19.37 3.99
C VAL A 94 -20.06 18.55 5.01
N LEU A 95 -19.54 18.34 6.22
CA LEU A 95 -20.24 17.62 7.28
C LEU A 95 -21.55 18.29 7.67
N ASN A 96 -21.51 19.61 7.91
CA ASN A 96 -22.70 20.38 8.29
C ASN A 96 -23.80 20.30 7.21
N ARG A 97 -23.42 20.23 5.93
CA ARG A 97 -24.38 20.05 4.82
C ARG A 97 -24.97 18.65 4.80
N ALA A 98 -24.15 17.62 4.99
CA ALA A 98 -24.63 16.24 5.03
C ALA A 98 -25.60 15.99 6.20
N GLU A 99 -25.36 16.58 7.37
CA GLU A 99 -26.26 16.51 8.52
C GLU A 99 -27.58 17.27 8.30
N ALA A 100 -27.57 18.36 7.53
CA ALA A 100 -28.77 19.11 7.20
C ALA A 100 -29.66 18.41 6.16
N GLU A 101 -29.11 17.45 5.41
CA GLU A 101 -29.80 16.67 4.38
C GLU A 101 -30.31 15.29 4.86
N ALA A 102 -29.92 14.87 6.08
CA ALA A 102 -30.30 13.60 6.71
C ALA A 102 -31.51 13.73 7.65
#